data_AF-A0A5R8M0M4-F1
#
_entry.id   AF-A0A5R8M0M4-F1
#
_cell.length_a   1.000
_cell.length_b   1.000
_cell.length_c   1.000
_cell.angle_alpha   90.00
_cell.angle_beta   90.00
_cell.angle_gamma   90.00
#
_symmetry.space_group_name_H-M   'P 1'
#
loop_
_entity.id
_entity.type
_entity.pdbx_description
1 polymer ?
#
loop_
_entity_poly.entity_id
_entity_poly.type
_entity_poly.pdbx_seq_one_letter_code
_entity_poly.pdbx_strand_id
1 'polypeptide(L)'
;DAEPAALRDALKAHLKAQLPDYMVPAHLIVLQSMPLTANGKLDRRALPEPDPEANRQAYVAPRSELEHSLAAIWCAVLNVEQVGLDD
;
A
#
# COMPACT_ATOMS: atom_id res chain seq x y z
N ASP A 1 -4.85 -13.90 16.23
CA ASP A 1 -4.88 -13.59 14.80
C ASP A 1 -5.03 -12.09 14.59
N ALA A 2 -3.90 -11.38 14.44
CA ALA A 2 -3.97 -10.01 13.95
C ALA A 2 -4.28 -10.09 12.44
N GLU A 3 -5.34 -9.44 11.99
CA GLU A 3 -5.67 -9.39 10.58
C GLU A 3 -4.44 -8.91 9.77
N PRO A 4 -4.11 -9.55 8.63
CA PRO A 4 -2.93 -9.22 7.84
C PRO A 4 -2.78 -7.72 7.48
N ALA A 5 -3.87 -6.95 7.49
CA ALA A 5 -3.84 -5.50 7.33
C ALA A 5 -3.16 -4.78 8.52
N ALA A 6 -3.59 -5.06 9.75
CA ALA A 6 -3.06 -4.41 10.95
C ALA A 6 -1.55 -4.66 11.14
N LEU A 7 -1.09 -5.88 10.80
CA LEU A 7 0.35 -6.19 10.82
C LEU A 7 1.14 -5.38 9.78
N ARG A 8 0.61 -5.24 8.56
CA ARG A 8 1.24 -4.44 7.50
C ARG A 8 1.38 -2.98 7.91
N ASP A 9 0.33 -2.40 8.51
CA ASP A 9 0.35 -1.01 8.94
C ASP A 9 1.33 -0.77 10.08
N ALA A 10 1.38 -1.68 11.07
CA ALA A 10 2.36 -1.62 12.16
C ALA A 10 3.81 -1.69 11.65
N LEU A 11 4.09 -2.59 10.68
CA LEU A 11 5.41 -2.69 10.06
C LEU A 11 5.76 -1.44 9.26
N LYS A 12 4.84 -0.89 8.47
CA LYS A 12 5.05 0.36 7.73
C LYS A 12 5.36 1.53 8.68
N ALA A 13 4.60 1.66 9.78
CA ALA A 13 4.84 2.69 10.78
C ALA A 13 6.22 2.54 11.44
N HIS A 14 6.60 1.32 11.79
CA HIS A 14 7.91 1.03 12.36
C HIS A 14 9.06 1.35 11.40
N LEU A 15 8.91 1.02 10.11
CA LEU A 15 9.90 1.31 9.07
C LEU A 15 10.03 2.82 8.82
N LYS A 16 8.92 3.57 8.75
CA LYS A 16 8.94 5.04 8.60
C LYS A 16 9.69 5.75 9.74
N ALA A 17 9.66 5.19 10.94
CA ALA A 17 10.40 5.75 12.07
C ALA A 17 11.93 5.59 11.97
N GLN A 18 12.41 4.68 11.11
CA GLN A 18 13.84 4.32 11.01
C GLN A 18 14.44 4.56 9.63
N LEU A 19 13.61 4.63 8.60
CA LEU A 19 14.03 4.74 7.21
C LEU A 19 13.50 6.04 6.60
N PRO A 20 14.27 6.67 5.69
CA PRO A 20 13.72 7.69 4.81
C PRO A 20 12.53 7.17 4.01
N ASP A 21 11.58 8.04 3.67
CA ASP A 21 10.32 7.66 3.02
C ASP A 21 10.52 6.83 1.74
N TYR A 22 11.52 7.15 0.93
CA TYR A 22 11.81 6.46 -0.34
C TYR A 22 12.35 5.02 -0.14
N MET A 23 12.74 4.64 1.08
CA MET A 23 13.19 3.28 1.42
C MET A 23 12.08 2.43 2.04
N VAL A 24 10.92 3.02 2.36
CA VAL A 24 9.79 2.27 2.91
C VAL A 24 9.09 1.51 1.78
N PRO A 25 8.98 0.16 1.87
CA PRO A 25 8.38 -0.62 0.79
C PRO A 25 6.91 -0.25 0.55
N ALA A 26 6.56 -0.04 -0.72
CA ALA A 26 5.17 0.21 -1.11
C ALA A 26 4.28 -1.01 -0.79
N HIS A 27 4.77 -2.23 -1.06
CA HIS A 27 4.04 -3.49 -0.85
C HIS A 27 4.72 -4.37 0.20
N LEU A 28 3.93 -4.93 1.11
CA LEU A 28 4.34 -5.96 2.07
C LEU A 28 3.43 -7.16 1.89
N ILE A 29 4.00 -8.29 1.47
CA ILE A 29 3.27 -9.53 1.17
C ILE A 29 3.69 -10.59 2.19
N VAL A 30 2.72 -11.15 2.91
CA VAL A 30 2.96 -12.24 3.85
C VAL A 30 2.99 -13.56 3.08
N LEU A 31 4.11 -14.26 3.16
CA LEU A 31 4.27 -15.60 2.58
C LEU A 31 4.31 -16.62 3.71
N GLN A 32 3.66 -17.76 3.52
CA GLN A 32 3.75 -18.88 4.47
C GLN A 32 5.16 -19.50 4.46
N SER A 33 5.84 -19.47 3.32
CA SER A 33 7.22 -19.90 3.16
C SER A 33 7.91 -19.14 2.04
N MET A 34 9.24 -19.04 2.12
CA MET A 34 10.04 -18.43 1.05
C MET A 34 10.23 -19.43 -0.09
N PRO A 35 10.09 -19.03 -1.36
CA PRO A 35 10.37 -19.90 -2.49
C PRO A 35 11.87 -20.14 -2.58
N LEU A 36 12.30 -21.41 -2.60
CA LEU A 36 13.70 -21.80 -2.66
C LEU A 36 13.98 -22.58 -3.94
N THR A 37 15.16 -22.36 -4.51
CA THR A 37 15.77 -23.21 -5.53
C THR A 37 16.10 -24.60 -4.95
N ALA A 38 16.40 -25.58 -5.82
CA ALA A 38 16.82 -26.91 -5.39
C ALA A 38 18.05 -26.92 -4.45
N ASN A 39 18.88 -25.88 -4.50
CA ASN A 39 20.06 -25.71 -3.65
C ASN A 39 19.77 -24.89 -2.38
N GLY A 40 18.50 -24.62 -2.06
CA GLY A 40 18.08 -23.90 -0.85
C GLY A 40 18.25 -22.37 -0.89
N LYS A 41 18.69 -21.79 -2.02
CA LYS A 41 18.76 -20.32 -2.18
C LYS A 41 17.39 -19.75 -2.53
N LEU A 42 17.11 -18.52 -2.11
CA LEU A 42 15.90 -17.79 -2.50
C LEU A 42 15.74 -17.73 -4.02
N ASP A 43 14.62 -18.23 -4.53
CA ASP A 43 14.21 -18.04 -5.92
C ASP A 43 13.38 -16.76 -6.05
N ARG A 44 14.05 -15.67 -6.42
CA ARG A 44 13.41 -14.35 -6.55
C ARG A 44 12.39 -14.30 -7.70
N ARG A 45 12.49 -15.19 -8.68
CA ARG A 45 11.57 -15.23 -9.84
C ARG A 45 10.25 -15.90 -9.48
N ALA A 46 10.26 -16.72 -8.43
CA ALA A 46 9.08 -17.41 -7.90
C ALA A 46 8.38 -16.60 -6.80
N LEU A 47 8.87 -15.39 -6.46
CA LEU A 47 8.13 -14.49 -5.58
C LEU A 47 6.85 -14.03 -6.29
N PRO A 48 5.71 -13.97 -5.59
CA PRO A 48 4.48 -13.51 -6.19
C PRO A 48 4.59 -12.04 -6.57
N GLU A 49 3.92 -11.67 -7.66
CA GLU A 49 3.78 -10.28 -8.04
C GLU A 49 2.90 -9.55 -7.00
N PRO A 50 3.25 -8.31 -6.62
CA PRO A 50 2.38 -7.50 -5.79
C PRO A 50 1.06 -7.26 -6.49
N ASP A 51 -0.05 -7.56 -5.80
CA ASP A 51 -1.36 -7.12 -6.25
C ASP A 51 -1.44 -5.59 -6.11
N PRO A 52 -1.59 -4.83 -7.22
CA PRO A 52 -1.70 -3.38 -7.16
C PRO A 52 -2.97 -2.92 -6.43
N GLU A 53 -4.01 -3.75 -6.39
CA GLU A 53 -5.28 -3.45 -5.72
C GLU A 53 -5.22 -3.74 -4.21
N ALA A 54 -4.34 -4.64 -3.76
CA ALA A 54 -4.23 -5.04 -2.34
C ALA A 54 -3.75 -3.93 -1.38
N ASN A 55 -3.34 -2.79 -1.92
CA ASN A 55 -2.97 -1.57 -1.20
C ASN A 55 -3.93 -0.41 -1.47
N ARG A 56 -4.95 -0.55 -2.33
CA ARG A 56 -5.96 0.51 -2.45
C ARG A 56 -6.70 0.58 -1.13
N GLN A 57 -6.58 1.73 -0.49
CA GLN A 57 -7.45 2.04 0.62
C GLN A 57 -8.87 2.09 0.07
N ALA A 58 -9.82 1.62 0.88
CA ALA A 58 -11.22 1.72 0.49
C ALA A 58 -11.55 3.20 0.29
N TYR A 59 -12.22 3.53 -0.81
CA TYR A 59 -12.63 4.90 -1.07
C TYR A 59 -13.41 5.45 0.13
N VAL A 60 -12.93 6.56 0.68
CA VAL A 60 -13.63 7.32 1.71
C VAL A 60 -14.11 8.61 1.07
N ALA A 61 -15.43 8.83 1.07
CA ALA A 61 -15.98 10.04 0.49
C ALA A 61 -15.56 11.29 1.29
N PRO A 62 -15.25 12.41 0.61
CA PRO A 62 -15.19 13.73 1.23
C PRO A 62 -16.46 14.00 2.06
N ARG A 63 -16.30 14.63 3.22
CA ARG A 63 -17.37 14.82 4.21
C ARG A 63 -17.77 16.28 4.36
N SER A 64 -16.81 17.20 4.22
CA SER A 64 -17.03 18.64 4.33
C SER A 64 -17.01 19.34 2.97
N GLU A 65 -17.60 20.54 2.87
CA GLU A 65 -17.55 21.36 1.63
C GLU A 65 -16.11 21.65 1.19
N LEU A 66 -15.21 21.83 2.15
CA LEU A 66 -13.79 22.03 1.91
C LEU A 66 -13.15 20.79 1.29
N GLU A 67 -13.39 19.61 1.85
CA GLU A 67 -12.85 18.35 1.32
C GLU A 67 -13.38 18.07 -0.10
N HIS A 68 -14.67 18.36 -0.37
CA HIS A 68 -15.22 18.23 -1.72
C HIS A 68 -14.55 19.18 -2.72
N SER A 69 -14.27 20.42 -2.30
CA SER A 69 -13.59 21.40 -3.14
C SER A 69 -12.15 20.97 -3.46
N LEU A 70 -11.43 20.43 -2.45
CA LEU A 70 -10.09 19.88 -2.63
C LEU A 70 -10.08 18.67 -3.56
N ALA A 71 -10.99 17.71 -3.35
CA ALA A 71 -11.10 16.54 -4.21
C ALA A 71 -11.37 16.93 -5.67
N ALA A 72 -12.25 17.91 -5.92
CA ALA A 72 -12.52 18.42 -7.26
C ALA A 72 -11.27 19.03 -7.94
N ILE A 73 -10.46 19.76 -7.19
CA ILE A 73 -9.19 20.31 -7.69
C ILE A 73 -8.23 19.17 -8.03
N TRP A 74 -8.10 18.16 -7.18
CA TRP A 74 -7.23 17.01 -7.43
C TRP A 74 -7.66 16.22 -8.65
N CYS A 75 -8.95 15.93 -8.82
CA CYS A 75 -9.49 15.29 -10.03
C CYS A 75 -9.10 16.08 -11.30
N ALA A 76 -9.25 17.40 -11.26
CA ALA A 76 -8.93 18.26 -12.40
C ALA A 76 -7.42 18.30 -12.72
N VAL A 77 -6.56 18.32 -11.70
CA VAL A 77 -5.10 18.40 -11.88
C VAL A 77 -4.50 17.05 -12.30
N LEU A 78 -4.96 15.96 -11.69
CA LEU A 78 -4.45 14.61 -11.94
C LEU A 78 -5.14 13.93 -13.13
N ASN A 79 -6.21 14.53 -13.66
CA ASN A 79 -7.05 13.99 -14.74
C ASN A 79 -7.57 12.58 -14.42
N VAL A 80 -8.13 12.44 -13.21
CA VAL A 80 -8.77 11.21 -12.72
C VAL A 80 -10.24 11.47 -12.42
N GLU A 81 -11.07 10.42 -12.50
CA GLU A 81 -12.52 10.54 -12.30
C GLU A 81 -12.91 10.76 -10.83
N GLN A 82 -12.12 10.22 -9.89
CA GLN A 82 -12.47 10.23 -8.46
C GLN A 82 -11.21 10.28 -7.58
N VAL A 83 -11.28 11.08 -6.51
CA VAL A 83 -10.31 11.17 -5.42
C VAL A 83 -11.07 11.12 -4.10
N GLY A 84 -10.70 10.21 -3.22
CA GLY A 84 -11.20 10.04 -1.86
C GLY A 84 -10.44 10.86 -0.83
N LEU A 85 -10.89 10.78 0.41
CA LEU A 85 -10.35 11.54 1.54
C LEU A 85 -8.90 11.13 1.91
N ASP A 86 -8.59 9.85 1.77
CA ASP A 86 -7.32 9.26 2.22
C ASP A 86 -6.39 8.86 1.05
N ASP A 87 -6.70 9.30 -0.19
CA ASP A 87 -5.92 9.04 -1.40
C ASP A 87 -4.61 9.86 -1.50
#